data_AF-A0A2A5X4R3-F1
#
_entry.id   AF-A0A2A5X4R3-F1
#
_cell.length_a   1.000
_cell.length_b   1.000
_cell.length_c   1.000
_cell.angle_alpha   90.00
_cell.angle_beta   90.00
_cell.angle_gamma   90.00
#
_symmetry.space_group_name_H-M   'P 1'
#
loop_
_entity.id
_entity.type
_entity.pdbx_description
1 polymer ?
#
loop_
_entity_poly.entity_id
_entity_poly.type
_entity_poly.pdbx_seq_one_letter_code
_entity_poly.pdbx_strand_id
1 'polypeptide(L)' 'MKNNLYKYLSLSFHFFLVSFFFAVLGYYLDLFFFEKISIFSFFLPFIGFFSYFYFIYKKMI' A
#
# COMPACT_ATOMS: atom_id res chain seq x y z
N MET A 1 15.92 13.40 -18.36
CA MET A 1 16.36 12.79 -17.07
C MET A 1 15.51 13.25 -15.88
N LYS A 2 15.31 14.56 -15.65
CA LYS A 2 14.42 15.10 -14.58
C LYS A 2 13.01 14.49 -14.57
N ASN A 3 12.34 14.38 -15.73
CA ASN A 3 10.98 13.82 -15.82
C ASN A 3 10.85 12.38 -15.30
N ASN A 4 11.85 11.52 -15.56
CA ASN A 4 11.80 10.14 -15.09
C ASN A 4 11.98 10.06 -13.57
N LEU A 5 12.82 10.91 -13.00
CA LEU A 5 13.05 10.96 -11.56
C LEU A 5 11.79 11.40 -10.81
N TYR A 6 11.12 12.46 -11.26
CA TYR A 6 9.82 12.88 -10.70
C TYR A 6 8.73 11.82 -10.88
N LYS A 7 8.72 11.11 -12.02
CA LYS A 7 7.79 10.00 -12.26
C LYS A 7 7.98 8.87 -11.24
N TYR A 8 9.21 8.39 -11.04
CA TYR A 8 9.48 7.33 -10.07
C TYR A 8 9.29 7.78 -8.63
N LEU A 9 9.66 9.01 -8.30
CA LEU A 9 9.41 9.59 -6.96
C LEU A 9 7.91 9.63 -6.66
N SER A 10 7.10 10.10 -7.62
CA SER A 10 5.65 10.13 -7.50
C SER A 10 5.09 8.72 -7.36
N LEU A 11 5.58 7.76 -8.15
CA LEU A 11 5.16 6.36 -8.06
C LEU A 11 5.42 5.77 -6.67
N SER A 12 6.64 5.96 -6.15
CA SER A 12 7.04 5.53 -4.81
C SER A 12 6.19 6.19 -3.72
N PHE A 13 5.86 7.47 -3.87
CA PHE A 13 5.00 8.17 -2.93
C PHE A 13 3.57 7.61 -2.92
N HIS A 14 3.02 7.27 -4.09
CA HIS A 14 1.71 6.60 -4.16
C HIS A 14 1.76 5.21 -3.52
N PHE A 15 2.79 4.41 -3.78
CA PHE A 15 2.97 3.11 -3.11
C PHE A 15 3.04 3.26 -1.60
N PHE A 16 3.80 4.24 -1.11
CA PHE A 16 3.89 4.54 0.31
C PHE A 16 2.52 4.91 0.90
N LEU A 17 1.76 5.78 0.25
CA LEU A 17 0.43 6.18 0.70
C LEU A 17 -0.55 5.00 0.75
N VAL A 18 -0.55 4.15 -0.29
CA VAL A 18 -1.41 2.95 -0.32
C VAL A 18 -1.02 1.98 0.80
N SER A 19 0.26 1.66 0.94
CA SER A 19 0.72 0.76 2.02
C SER A 19 0.39 1.32 3.41
N PHE A 20 0.56 2.64 3.61
CA PHE A 20 0.21 3.31 4.87
C PHE A 20 -1.28 3.24 5.16
N PHE A 21 -2.13 3.53 4.16
CA PHE A 21 -3.58 3.44 4.30
C PHE A 21 -4.03 2.03 4.70
N PHE A 22 -3.49 1.00 4.04
CA PHE A 22 -3.80 -0.40 4.36
C PHE A 22 -3.21 -0.85 5.71
N ALA A 23 -2.08 -0.28 6.16
CA ALA A 23 -1.55 -0.52 7.50
C ALA A 23 -2.49 0.01 8.58
N VAL A 24 -2.99 1.25 8.40
CA VAL A 24 -3.94 1.88 9.31
C VAL A 24 -5.26 1.09 9.35
N LEU A 25 -5.79 0.69 8.18
CA LEU A 25 -6.97 -0.19 8.13
C LEU A 25 -6.72 -1.52 8.84
N GLY A 26 -5.56 -2.15 8.61
CA GLY A 26 -5.21 -3.40 9.25
C GLY A 26 -5.09 -3.30 10.76
N TYR A 27 -4.58 -2.18 11.26
CA TYR A 27 -4.56 -1.87 12.69
C TYR A 27 -5.95 -1.80 13.30
N TYR A 28 -6.88 -1.09 12.65
CA TYR A 28 -8.26 -1.02 13.15
C TYR A 28 -8.98 -2.36 13.10
N LEU A 29 -8.76 -3.17 12.05
CA LEU A 29 -9.30 -4.52 11.96
C LEU A 29 -8.74 -5.44 13.05
N ASP A 30 -7.43 -5.38 13.29
CA ASP A 30 -6.79 -6.16 14.35
C ASP A 30 -7.30 -5.77 15.74
N LEU A 31 -7.44 -4.47 16.02
CA LEU A 31 -8.06 -4.02 17.27
C LEU A 31 -9.49 -4.53 17.43
N PHE A 32 -10.27 -4.53 16.35
CA PHE A 32 -11.67 -4.95 16.38
C PHE A 32 -11.84 -6.47 16.61
N PHE A 33 -10.99 -7.30 15.97
CA PHE A 33 -11.14 -8.76 16.04
C PHE A 33 -10.27 -9.44 17.11
N PHE A 34 -9.11 -8.87 17.44
CA PHE A 34 -8.09 -9.53 18.28
C PHE A 34 -7.66 -8.70 19.49
N GLU A 35 -8.13 -7.45 19.62
CA GLU A 35 -7.76 -6.49 20.67
C GLU A 35 -6.25 -6.20 20.76
N LYS A 36 -5.47 -6.60 19.75
CA LYS A 36 -4.02 -6.43 19.67
C LYS A 36 -3.56 -6.42 18.21
N ILE A 37 -2.40 -5.81 17.96
CA ILE A 37 -1.75 -5.87 16.65
C ILE A 37 -1.47 -7.33 16.28
N SER A 38 -1.92 -7.74 15.10
CA SER A 38 -1.87 -9.12 14.64
C SER A 38 -1.72 -9.19 13.12
N ILE A 39 -2.44 -10.12 12.47
CA ILE A 39 -2.23 -10.50 11.08
C ILE A 39 -2.68 -9.40 10.12
N PHE A 40 -3.74 -8.65 10.41
CA PHE A 40 -4.26 -7.68 9.46
C PHE A 40 -3.31 -6.49 9.30
N SER A 41 -2.76 -5.96 10.38
CA SER A 41 -1.77 -4.87 10.37
C SER A 41 -0.51 -5.22 9.58
N PHE A 42 -0.11 -6.50 9.60
CA PHE A 42 1.06 -6.96 8.88
C PHE A 42 0.78 -7.26 7.41
N PHE A 43 -0.32 -7.95 7.09
CA PHE A 43 -0.57 -8.46 5.73
C PHE A 43 -1.30 -7.48 4.80
N LEU A 44 -2.20 -6.63 5.32
CA LEU A 44 -2.94 -5.68 4.48
C LEU A 44 -2.06 -4.68 3.72
N PRO A 45 -0.96 -4.14 4.29
CA PRO A 45 -0.04 -3.27 3.54
C PRO A 45 0.47 -3.92 2.25
N PHE A 46 0.80 -5.22 2.30
CA PHE A 46 1.24 -5.97 1.12
C PHE A 46 0.12 -6.16 0.10
N ILE A 47 -1.10 -6.47 0.56
CA ILE A 47 -2.26 -6.59 -0.31
C ILE A 47 -2.53 -5.26 -1.04
N GLY A 48 -2.50 -4.14 -0.31
CA GLY A 48 -2.60 -2.79 -0.86
C GLY A 48 -1.51 -2.51 -1.89
N PHE A 49 -0.26 -2.81 -1.56
CA PHE A 49 0.86 -2.64 -2.46
C PHE A 49 0.71 -3.44 -3.76
N PHE A 50 0.46 -4.75 -3.68
CA PHE A 50 0.36 -5.62 -4.86
C PHE A 50 -0.85 -5.32 -5.71
N SER A 51 -2.00 -4.99 -5.11
CA SER A 51 -3.20 -4.58 -5.87
C SER A 51 -2.97 -3.28 -6.64
N TYR A 52 -2.33 -2.28 -6.03
CA TYR A 52 -2.00 -1.04 -6.71
C TYR A 52 -0.92 -1.23 -7.78
N PHE A 53 0.08 -2.08 -7.51
CA PHE A 53 1.09 -2.46 -8.50
C PHE A 53 0.44 -3.12 -9.73
N TYR A 54 -0.47 -4.07 -9.50
CA TYR A 54 -1.22 -4.74 -10.57
C TYR A 54 -2.06 -3.75 -11.39
N PHE A 55 -2.71 -2.79 -10.73
CA PHE A 55 -3.47 -1.74 -11.41
C PHE A 55 -2.59 -0.87 -12.31
N ILE A 56 -1.44 -0.41 -11.82
CA ILE A 56 -0.49 0.36 -12.63
C ILE A 56 0.04 -0.47 -13.80
N TYR A 57 0.42 -1.72 -13.53
CA TYR A 57 0.93 -2.63 -14.56
C TYR A 57 -0.09 -2.81 -15.69
N LYS A 58 -1.36 -3.08 -15.34
CA LYS A 58 -2.44 -3.22 -16.32
C LYS A 58 -2.71 -1.93 -17.09
N LYS A 59 -2.53 -0.76 -16.48
CA LYS A 59 -2.73 0.54 -17.14
C LYS A 59 -1.57 0.93 -18.06
N MET A 60 -0.40 0.32 -17.90
CA MET A 60 0.76 0.54 -18.76
C MET A 60 0.78 -0.33 -20.02
N ILE A 61 0.03 -1.45 -20.02
CA ILE A 61 -0.25 -2.30 -21.19
C ILE A 61 -1.43 -1.71 -21.96
#